data_AF-A0A7I7SW20-F1
#
_entry.id   AF-A0A7I7SW20-F1
#
_cell.length_a   1.000
_cell.length_b   1.000
_cell.length_c   1.000
_cell.angle_alpha   90.00
_cell.angle_beta   90.00
_cell.angle_gamma   90.00
#
_symmetry.space_group_name_H-M   'P 1'
#
loop_
_entity.id
_entity.type
_entity.pdbx_description
1 polymer ?
#
loop_
_entity_poly.entity_id
_entity_poly.type
_entity_poly.pdbx_seq_one_letter_code
_entity_poly.pdbx_strand_id
1 'polypeptide(L)' 'MAWRTADMGWIESVRFGEVMRKVAGVTEDVTEGLQAWRDKRKPRWRGR' A
#
# COMPACT_ATOMS: atom_id res chain seq x y z
N MET A 1 -6.25 9.65 8.93
CA MET A 1 -7.45 9.16 8.21
C MET A 1 -7.30 9.55 6.75
N ALA A 2 -7.47 8.61 5.82
CA ALA A 2 -7.54 8.91 4.38
C ALA A 2 -9.01 8.81 3.96
N TRP A 3 -9.67 9.94 3.77
CA TRP A 3 -10.99 9.97 3.13
C TRP A 3 -10.82 9.78 1.62
N ARG A 4 -11.73 9.05 0.99
CA ARG A 4 -11.82 9.01 -0.48
C ARG A 4 -12.53 10.29 -0.92
N THR A 5 -11.78 11.29 -1.40
CA THR A 5 -12.37 12.48 -2.00
C THR A 5 -12.72 12.17 -3.46
N ALA A 6 -14.01 12.18 -3.80
CA ALA A 6 -14.47 11.99 -5.18
C ALA A 6 -14.08 13.15 -6.12
N ASP A 7 -13.75 14.32 -5.54
CA ASP A 7 -13.37 15.56 -6.24
C ASP A 7 -11.85 15.75 -6.47
N MET A 8 -11.02 14.73 -6.27
CA MET A 8 -9.58 14.88 -6.50
C MET A 8 -9.30 14.96 -8.01
N GLY A 9 -8.62 16.03 -8.45
CA GLY A 9 -8.27 16.20 -9.86
C GLY A 9 -7.35 15.08 -10.37
N TRP A 10 -7.30 14.88 -11.68
CA TRP A 10 -6.50 13.79 -12.30
C TRP A 10 -5.05 13.77 -11.82
N ILE A 11 -4.37 14.93 -11.85
CA ILE A 11 -2.96 15.05 -11.45
C ILE A 11 -2.77 14.73 -9.96
N GLU A 12 -3.68 15.20 -9.11
CA GLU A 12 -3.64 14.96 -7.68
C GLU A 12 -3.87 13.48 -7.37
N SER A 13 -4.77 12.83 -8.09
CA SER A 13 -5.04 11.39 -7.96
C SER A 13 -3.81 10.54 -8.31
N VAL A 14 -3.09 10.90 -9.38
CA VAL A 14 -1.84 10.23 -9.76
C VAL A 14 -0.77 10.43 -8.68
N ARG A 15 -0.58 11.66 -8.21
CA ARG A 15 0.40 11.99 -7.16
C ARG A 15 0.09 11.26 -5.86
N PHE A 16 -1.18 11.25 -5.45
CA PHE A 16 -1.63 10.52 -4.26
C PHE A 16 -1.34 9.02 -4.40
N GLY A 17 -1.64 8.42 -5.55
CA GLY A 17 -1.32 7.02 -5.83
C GLY A 17 0.19 6.72 -5.75
N GLU A 18 1.03 7.61 -6.27
CA GLU A 18 2.49 7.46 -6.19
C GLU A 18 2.98 7.53 -4.73
N VAL A 19 2.46 8.49 -3.95
CA VAL A 19 2.76 8.60 -2.52
C VAL A 19 2.33 7.34 -1.78
N MET A 20 1.10 6.87 -2.00
CA MET A 20 0.59 5.66 -1.35
C MET A 20 1.39 4.41 -1.73
N ARG A 21 1.91 4.32 -2.97
CA ARG A 21 2.82 3.23 -3.36
C ARG A 21 4.12 3.25 -2.54
N LYS A 22 4.72 4.42 -2.32
CA LYS A 22 5.93 4.57 -1.50
C LYS A 22 5.65 4.27 -0.02
N VAL A 23 4.54 4.79 0.52
CA VAL A 23 4.12 4.53 1.90
C VAL A 23 3.87 3.04 2.12
N ALA A 24 3.14 2.38 1.23
CA ALA A 24 2.97 0.93 1.30
C ALA A 24 4.32 0.20 1.27
N GLY A 25 5.23 0.62 0.39
CA GLY A 25 6.59 0.11 0.23
C GLY A 25 7.44 0.05 1.51
N VAL A 26 7.21 0.96 2.47
CA VAL A 26 7.98 1.04 3.72
C VAL A 26 7.33 0.32 4.90
N THR A 27 6.16 -0.29 4.71
CA THR A 27 5.48 -1.04 5.76
C THR A 27 6.12 -2.41 6.00
N GLU A 28 6.04 -2.91 7.23
CA GLU A 28 6.43 -4.30 7.56
C GLU A 28 5.65 -5.33 6.72
N ASP A 29 4.44 -4.98 6.28
CA ASP A 29 3.58 -5.82 5.47
C ASP A 29 4.22 -6.14 4.11
N VAL A 30 5.00 -5.23 3.50
CA VAL A 30 5.69 -5.54 2.23
C VAL A 30 6.71 -6.67 2.42
N THR A 31 7.43 -6.67 3.54
CA THR A 31 8.38 -7.74 3.85
C THR A 31 7.66 -9.07 4.09
N GLU A 32 6.55 -9.05 4.83
CA GLU A 32 5.69 -10.22 5.04
C GLU A 32 5.10 -10.75 3.73
N GLY A 33 4.64 -9.88 2.83
CA GLY A 33 4.13 -10.28 1.51
C GLY A 33 5.19 -10.98 0.66
N LEU A 34 6.41 -10.45 0.64
CA LEU A 34 7.54 -11.09 -0.05
C LEU A 34 7.91 -12.44 0.57
N GLN A 35 8.01 -12.51 1.90
CA GLN A 35 8.33 -13.76 2.60
C GLN A 35 7.25 -14.82 2.39
N ALA A 36 5.97 -14.45 2.55
CA ALA A 36 4.86 -15.36 2.36
C ALA A 36 4.80 -15.94 0.94
N TRP A 37 5.10 -15.13 -0.08
CA TRP A 37 5.21 -15.60 -1.46
C TRP A 37 6.36 -16.62 -1.64
N ARG A 38 7.55 -16.31 -1.09
CA ARG A 38 8.71 -17.22 -1.14
C ARG A 38 8.42 -18.56 -0.44
N ASP A 39 7.73 -18.50 0.69
CA ASP A 39 7.38 -19.67 1.51
C ASP A 39 6.11 -20.40 1.00
N LYS A 40 5.47 -19.91 -0.08
CA LYS A 40 4.19 -20.41 -0.62
C LYS A 40 3.08 -20.51 0.44
N ARG A 41 3.12 -19.63 1.44
CA ARG A 41 2.12 -19.53 2.50
C ARG A 41 1.23 -18.31 2.29
N LYS A 42 0.10 -18.26 2.98
CA LYS A 42 -0.72 -17.05 3.00
C LYS A 42 -0.02 -15.97 3.86
N PRO A 43 0.02 -14.71 3.41
CA PRO A 43 0.56 -13.61 4.20
C PRO A 43 -0.35 -13.27 5.38
N ARG A 44 0.26 -12.86 6.49
CA ARG A 44 -0.45 -12.35 7.67
C ARG A 44 -0.25 -10.83 7.78
N TRP A 45 -1.18 -10.09 7.19
CA TRP A 45 -1.19 -8.63 7.21
C TRP A 45 -1.46 -8.07 8.60
N ARG A 46 -0.76 -6.99 8.95
CA ARG A 46 -0.96 -6.26 10.20
C ARG A 46 -1.66 -4.91 9.99
N GLY A 47 -1.53 -4.30 8.81
CA GLY A 47 -2.28 -3.10 8.41
C GLY A 47 -2.11 -1.92 9.37
N ARG A 48 -0.90 -1.74 9.91
CA ARG A 48 -0.55 -0.69 10.87
C ARG A 48 0.54 0.23 10.31
#